data_AF-E9H7S0-F1
#
_entry.id   AF-E9H7S0-F1
#
_cell.length_a   1.000
_cell.length_b   1.000
_cell.length_c   1.000
_cell.angle_alpha   90.00
_cell.angle_beta   90.00
_cell.angle_gamma   90.00
#
_symmetry.space_group_name_H-M   'P 1'
#
loop_
_entity.id
_entity.type
_entity.pdbx_description
1 polymer ?
#
loop_
_entity_poly.entity_id
_entity_poly.type
_entity_poly.pdbx_seq_one_letter_code
_entity_poly.pdbx_strand_id
1 'polypeptide(L)'
;MADASANTTISNSLGKKFWKKISDDPSSGVTVVNEKLHLVIPPYYLDDLRKSVTSVIDCQLIRYAKELGGILAGYGNLVIEHPKADLLFDLSNIHVDVVGDFYIFNPEVNKELTGIVNRKTSDHIGCLVHGLFNIALPKPSNENSEQWPGKLAKLHDNVRFRIGKVDLNSVVPYIEGRIIELM
;
A
#
# COMPACT_ATOMS: atom_id res chain seq x y z
N MET A 1 -28.06 -29.39 -11.70
CA MET A 1 -27.26 -29.84 -10.55
C MET A 1 -25.82 -29.84 -11.00
N ALA A 2 -24.95 -29.10 -10.29
CA ALA A 2 -23.59 -28.64 -10.64
C ALA A 2 -23.57 -27.66 -11.84
N ASP A 3 -22.98 -26.46 -11.76
CA ASP A 3 -21.67 -26.16 -11.21
C ASP A 3 -21.71 -24.93 -10.29
N ALA A 4 -21.32 -25.13 -9.03
CA ALA A 4 -20.98 -24.02 -8.16
C ALA A 4 -19.60 -23.56 -8.61
N SER A 5 -19.52 -22.51 -9.43
CA SER A 5 -18.25 -21.86 -9.71
C SER A 5 -17.62 -21.52 -8.36
N ALA A 6 -16.55 -22.23 -8.03
CA ALA A 6 -15.77 -21.93 -6.85
C ALA A 6 -15.24 -20.50 -7.03
N ASN A 7 -15.92 -19.53 -6.43
CA ASN A 7 -15.42 -18.17 -6.23
C ASN A 7 -14.25 -18.26 -5.24
N THR A 8 -13.13 -18.81 -5.72
CA THR A 8 -11.89 -18.83 -4.96
C THR A 8 -11.40 -17.40 -4.91
N THR A 9 -11.62 -16.77 -3.77
CA THR A 9 -11.05 -15.49 -3.38
C THR A 9 -9.55 -15.43 -3.65
N ILE A 10 -9.08 -14.35 -4.28
CA ILE A 10 -7.66 -14.01 -4.33
C ILE A 10 -7.34 -13.06 -3.16
N SER A 11 -6.25 -13.31 -2.45
CA SER A 11 -5.66 -12.40 -1.48
C SER A 11 -4.17 -12.23 -1.74
N ASN A 12 -3.61 -11.09 -1.35
CA ASN A 12 -2.17 -10.88 -1.42
C ASN A 12 -1.39 -11.82 -0.46
N SER A 13 -0.06 -11.74 -0.53
CA SER A 13 0.86 -12.55 0.28
C SER A 13 0.80 -12.28 1.79
N LEU A 14 0.26 -11.13 2.20
CA LEU A 14 0.12 -10.75 3.60
C LEU A 14 -1.20 -11.31 4.12
N GLY A 15 -1.10 -12.29 5.03
CA GLY A 15 -2.25 -13.09 5.46
C GLY A 15 -3.39 -12.27 6.09
N LYS A 16 -4.62 -12.79 6.01
CA LYS A 16 -5.86 -12.14 6.52
C LYS A 16 -5.74 -11.54 7.94
N LYS A 17 -4.96 -12.18 8.82
CA LYS A 17 -4.74 -11.69 10.20
C LYS A 17 -4.00 -10.34 10.25
N PHE A 18 -3.04 -10.13 9.35
CA PHE A 18 -2.27 -8.88 9.26
C PHE A 18 -3.19 -7.72 8.88
N TRP A 19 -3.94 -7.89 7.80
CA TRP A 19 -4.85 -6.85 7.32
C TRP A 19 -5.94 -6.50 8.31
N LYS A 20 -6.54 -7.52 8.95
CA LYS A 20 -7.53 -7.30 10.00
C LYS A 20 -6.97 -6.46 11.15
N LYS A 21 -5.75 -6.78 11.61
CA LYS A 21 -5.12 -6.03 12.71
C LYS A 21 -4.94 -4.55 12.36
N ILE A 22 -4.53 -4.25 11.14
CA ILE A 22 -4.25 -2.88 10.71
C ILE A 22 -5.55 -2.12 10.40
N SER A 23 -6.54 -2.77 9.77
CA SER A 23 -7.84 -2.14 9.48
C SER A 23 -8.66 -1.84 10.74
N ASP A 24 -8.51 -2.66 11.79
CA ASP A 24 -9.21 -2.47 13.07
C ASP A 24 -8.56 -1.37 13.94
N ASP A 25 -7.35 -0.91 13.60
CA ASP A 25 -6.61 0.12 14.32
C ASP A 25 -6.83 1.51 13.68
N PRO A 26 -7.57 2.44 14.32
CA PRO A 26 -7.81 3.78 13.78
C PRO A 26 -6.55 4.63 13.62
N SER A 27 -5.45 4.27 14.30
CA SER A 27 -4.16 4.95 14.22
C SER A 27 -3.24 4.40 13.13
N SER A 28 -3.67 3.35 12.41
CA SER A 28 -2.85 2.72 11.38
C SER A 28 -2.71 3.56 10.10
N GLY A 29 -3.63 4.50 9.87
CA GLY A 29 -3.70 5.23 8.61
C GLY A 29 -4.14 4.38 7.41
N VAL A 30 -4.62 3.14 7.64
CA VAL A 30 -5.12 2.25 6.60
C VAL A 30 -6.62 2.06 6.76
N THR A 31 -7.36 2.25 5.68
CA THR A 31 -8.79 1.93 5.59
C THR A 31 -9.01 0.74 4.66
N VAL A 32 -10.14 0.08 4.80
CA VAL A 32 -10.58 -0.95 3.85
C VAL A 32 -11.78 -0.43 3.06
N VAL A 33 -11.75 -0.61 1.74
CA VAL A 33 -12.86 -0.27 0.85
C VAL A 33 -13.21 -1.51 0.03
N ASN A 34 -14.50 -1.75 -0.18
CA ASN A 34 -14.98 -2.80 -1.07
C ASN A 34 -15.38 -2.11 -2.39
N GLU A 35 -14.58 -2.29 -3.43
CA GLU A 35 -14.71 -1.53 -4.67
C GLU A 35 -14.58 -2.42 -5.90
N LYS A 36 -14.98 -1.87 -7.05
CA LYS A 36 -14.79 -2.47 -8.36
C LYS A 36 -13.61 -1.81 -9.07
N LEU A 37 -12.64 -2.61 -9.51
CA LEU A 37 -11.53 -2.16 -10.35
C LEU A 37 -11.65 -2.74 -11.76
N HIS A 38 -11.48 -1.88 -12.75
CA HIS A 38 -11.35 -2.27 -14.15
C HIS A 38 -9.87 -2.42 -14.50
N LEU A 39 -9.48 -3.62 -14.92
CA LEU A 39 -8.10 -3.96 -15.24
C LEU A 39 -7.94 -4.21 -16.74
N VAL A 40 -6.82 -3.74 -17.28
CA VAL A 40 -6.39 -4.04 -18.65
C VAL A 40 -5.24 -5.03 -18.56
N ILE A 41 -5.48 -6.25 -19.07
CA ILE A 41 -4.55 -7.36 -19.01
C ILE A 41 -3.90 -7.55 -20.38
N PRO A 42 -2.56 -7.55 -20.47
CA PRO A 42 -1.88 -7.85 -21.72
C PRO A 42 -2.12 -9.30 -22.19
N PRO A 43 -2.13 -9.56 -23.50
CA PRO A 43 -2.59 -10.84 -24.07
C PRO A 43 -1.65 -12.01 -23.75
N TYR A 44 -0.38 -11.73 -23.50
CA TYR A 44 0.65 -12.74 -23.20
C TYR A 44 0.48 -13.41 -21.83
N TYR A 45 -0.45 -12.93 -20.99
CA TYR A 45 -0.71 -13.50 -19.67
C TYR A 45 -1.90 -14.50 -19.63
N LEU A 46 -2.50 -14.81 -20.79
CA LEU A 46 -3.77 -15.54 -20.90
C LEU A 46 -3.82 -16.98 -20.36
N ASP A 47 -2.68 -17.64 -20.17
CA ASP A 47 -2.65 -19.03 -19.69
C ASP A 47 -3.27 -19.18 -18.29
N ASP A 48 -3.21 -18.12 -17.48
CA ASP A 48 -3.79 -18.08 -16.15
C ASP A 48 -4.31 -16.68 -15.82
N LEU A 49 -5.59 -16.44 -16.14
CA LEU A 49 -6.26 -15.16 -15.90
C LEU A 49 -6.14 -14.69 -14.45
N ARG A 50 -6.20 -15.62 -13.49
CA ARG A 50 -6.08 -15.30 -12.06
C ARG A 50 -4.70 -14.75 -11.74
N LYS A 51 -3.64 -15.43 -12.18
CA LYS A 51 -2.25 -14.94 -12.01
C LYS A 51 -2.02 -13.63 -12.75
N SER A 52 -2.69 -13.43 -13.88
CA SER A 52 -2.64 -12.18 -14.64
C SER A 52 -3.20 -11.03 -13.83
N VAL A 53 -4.41 -11.20 -13.30
CA VAL A 53 -5.08 -10.23 -12.42
C VAL A 53 -4.21 -9.92 -11.21
N THR A 54 -3.68 -10.94 -10.52
CA THR A 54 -2.81 -10.70 -9.36
C THR A 54 -1.58 -9.91 -9.74
N SER A 55 -0.91 -10.28 -10.83
CA SER A 55 0.33 -9.61 -11.27
C SER A 55 0.09 -8.14 -11.62
N VAL A 56 -1.04 -7.82 -12.25
CA VAL A 56 -1.43 -6.44 -12.58
C VAL A 56 -1.69 -5.63 -11.30
N ILE A 57 -2.41 -6.19 -10.34
CA ILE A 57 -2.69 -5.50 -9.06
C ILE A 57 -1.41 -5.38 -8.22
N ASP A 58 -0.56 -6.40 -8.20
CA ASP A 58 0.73 -6.40 -7.50
C ASP A 58 1.65 -5.26 -7.99
N CYS A 59 1.59 -4.93 -9.28
CA CYS A 59 2.32 -3.78 -9.84
C CYS A 59 1.78 -2.42 -9.37
N GLN A 60 0.58 -2.37 -8.78
CA GLN A 60 -0.05 -1.17 -8.22
C GLN A 60 0.16 -1.06 -6.70
N LEU A 61 0.66 -2.11 -6.04
CA LEU A 61 0.94 -2.08 -4.59
C LEU A 61 1.97 -1.00 -4.25
N ILE A 62 1.75 -0.34 -3.10
CA ILE A 62 2.58 0.74 -2.56
C ILE A 62 2.61 1.96 -3.50
N ARG A 63 1.66 2.07 -4.43
CA ARG A 63 1.50 3.23 -5.31
C ARG A 63 0.16 3.93 -5.07
N TYR A 64 0.10 5.20 -5.44
CA TYR A 64 -1.16 5.93 -5.41
C TYR A 64 -2.10 5.41 -6.50
N ALA A 65 -3.26 4.88 -6.07
CA ALA A 65 -4.35 4.44 -6.91
C ALA A 65 -5.45 5.52 -6.87
N LYS A 66 -5.58 6.27 -7.96
CA LYS A 66 -6.51 7.40 -8.04
C LYS A 66 -7.96 6.94 -7.89
N GLU A 67 -8.27 5.79 -8.45
CA GLU A 67 -9.59 5.13 -8.42
C GLU A 67 -10.01 4.78 -6.99
N LEU A 68 -9.05 4.48 -6.12
CA LEU A 68 -9.26 4.12 -4.72
C LEU A 68 -9.00 5.29 -3.75
N GLY A 69 -8.59 6.45 -4.28
CA GLY A 69 -8.35 7.67 -3.52
C GLY A 69 -7.16 7.61 -2.55
N GLY A 70 -6.19 6.72 -2.74
CA GLY A 70 -5.09 6.53 -1.79
C GLY A 70 -4.01 5.56 -2.24
N ILE A 71 -3.06 5.24 -1.34
CA ILE A 71 -1.97 4.31 -1.66
C ILE A 71 -2.47 2.87 -1.48
N LEU A 72 -2.43 2.05 -2.52
CA LEU A 72 -2.87 0.66 -2.42
C LEU A 72 -1.88 -0.17 -1.59
N ALA A 73 -2.24 -0.48 -0.35
CA ALA A 73 -1.44 -1.30 0.57
C ALA A 73 -1.51 -2.78 0.23
N GLY A 74 -2.69 -3.23 -0.16
CA GLY A 74 -2.99 -4.64 -0.33
C GLY A 74 -4.42 -4.88 -0.76
N TYR A 75 -4.76 -6.15 -0.97
CA TYR A 75 -6.10 -6.56 -1.37
C TYR A 75 -6.43 -7.95 -0.82
N GLY A 76 -7.73 -8.22 -0.71
CA GLY A 76 -8.29 -9.48 -0.26
C GLY A 76 -9.68 -9.72 -0.85
N ASN A 77 -10.18 -10.94 -0.74
CA ASN A 77 -11.56 -11.26 -1.13
C ASN A 77 -11.90 -10.90 -2.60
N LEU A 78 -10.89 -10.86 -3.49
CA LEU A 78 -11.13 -10.51 -4.88
C LEU A 78 -11.92 -11.62 -5.59
N VAL A 79 -12.93 -11.18 -6.32
CA VAL A 79 -13.75 -11.95 -7.25
C VAL A 79 -13.59 -11.31 -8.61
N ILE A 80 -13.28 -12.13 -9.62
CA ILE A 80 -13.27 -11.69 -11.01
C ILE A 80 -14.73 -11.72 -11.46
N GLU A 81 -15.29 -10.54 -11.74
CA GLU A 81 -16.61 -10.49 -12.38
C GLU A 81 -16.48 -11.07 -13.78
N HIS A 82 -17.47 -11.89 -14.18
CA HIS A 82 -17.43 -12.59 -15.46
C HIS A 82 -17.00 -11.63 -16.56
N PRO A 83 -15.90 -11.90 -17.30
CA PRO A 83 -15.51 -11.06 -18.41
C PRO A 83 -16.73 -11.04 -19.33
N LYS A 84 -17.32 -9.86 -19.54
CA LYS A 84 -18.18 -9.67 -20.71
C LYS A 84 -17.25 -9.96 -21.87
N ALA A 85 -17.32 -11.18 -22.41
CA ALA A 85 -16.66 -11.57 -23.63
C ALA A 85 -17.35 -10.89 -24.81
N ASP A 86 -17.56 -9.58 -24.72
CA ASP A 86 -17.54 -8.74 -25.88
C ASP A 86 -16.05 -8.66 -26.23
N LEU A 87 -15.56 -9.72 -26.88
CA LEU A 87 -14.42 -9.69 -27.76
C LEU A 87 -14.75 -8.66 -28.85
N LEU A 88 -14.74 -7.39 -28.49
CA LEU A 88 -14.62 -6.31 -29.44
C LEU A 88 -13.26 -6.57 -30.09
N PHE A 89 -13.34 -7.03 -31.32
CA PHE A 89 -12.24 -7.37 -32.23
C PHE A 89 -11.42 -6.13 -32.60
N ASP A 90 -11.02 -5.34 -31.61
CA ASP A 90 -10.06 -4.27 -31.77
C ASP A 90 -9.02 -4.36 -30.66
N LEU A 91 -7.93 -5.06 -31.01
CA LEU A 91 -6.57 -4.76 -30.56
C LEU A 91 -6.18 -5.22 -29.14
N SER A 92 -5.74 -6.48 -29.07
CA SER A 92 -4.65 -7.01 -28.23
C SER A 92 -4.75 -7.01 -26.70
N ASN A 93 -5.62 -6.26 -26.02
CA ASN A 93 -5.70 -6.29 -24.55
C ASN A 93 -7.05 -6.81 -24.05
N ILE A 94 -7.05 -7.46 -22.88
CA ILE A 94 -8.24 -8.05 -22.26
C ILE A 94 -8.69 -7.18 -21.10
N HIS A 95 -9.97 -6.82 -21.14
CA HIS A 95 -10.61 -5.99 -20.13
C HIS A 95 -11.31 -6.88 -19.10
N VAL A 96 -10.97 -6.69 -17.83
CA VAL A 96 -11.47 -7.54 -16.74
C VAL A 96 -11.88 -6.68 -15.57
N ASP A 97 -13.11 -6.90 -15.10
CA ASP A 97 -13.61 -6.28 -13.89
C ASP A 97 -13.36 -7.20 -12.69
N VAL A 98 -12.84 -6.63 -11.60
CA VAL A 98 -12.66 -7.33 -10.33
C VAL A 98 -13.32 -6.56 -9.21
N VAL A 99 -13.90 -7.27 -8.26
CA VAL A 99 -14.53 -6.71 -7.06
C VAL A 99 -13.90 -7.36 -5.83
N GLY A 100 -13.56 -6.56 -4.84
CA GLY A 100 -13.12 -7.09 -3.55
C GLY A 100 -12.63 -6.01 -2.59
N ASP A 101 -11.95 -6.45 -1.55
CA ASP A 101 -11.48 -5.58 -0.49
C ASP A 101 -10.10 -5.04 -0.83
N PHE A 102 -9.96 -3.73 -0.83
CA PHE A 102 -8.70 -3.02 -1.03
C PHE A 102 -8.33 -2.30 0.26
N TYR A 103 -7.09 -2.50 0.70
CA TYR A 103 -6.52 -1.84 1.86
C TYR A 103 -5.78 -0.61 1.39
N ILE A 104 -6.24 0.57 1.80
CA ILE A 104 -5.78 1.87 1.31
C ILE A 104 -5.05 2.59 2.43
N PHE A 105 -3.77 2.87 2.24
CA PHE A 105 -3.00 3.70 3.15
C PHE A 105 -3.13 5.17 2.75
N ASN A 106 -3.64 5.98 3.67
CA ASN A 106 -3.86 7.40 3.52
C ASN A 106 -3.04 8.18 4.56
N PRO A 107 -1.77 8.48 4.25
CA PRO A 107 -0.96 9.34 5.10
C PRO A 107 -1.50 10.78 5.02
N GLU A 108 -1.92 11.34 6.15
CA GLU A 108 -2.39 12.72 6.24
C GLU A 108 -1.38 13.60 6.99
N VAL A 109 -1.16 14.81 6.50
CA VAL A 109 -0.30 15.79 7.17
C VAL A 109 -0.83 16.07 8.59
N ASN A 110 0.10 16.19 9.55
CA ASN A 110 -0.14 16.34 10.98
C ASN A 110 -0.64 15.08 11.72
N LYS A 111 -0.95 13.97 11.04
CA LYS A 111 -1.20 12.70 11.72
C LYS A 111 0.09 12.12 12.29
N GLU A 112 -0.07 11.39 13.38
CA GLU A 112 1.01 10.66 14.03
C GLU A 112 0.92 9.19 13.63
N LEU A 113 2.06 8.61 13.28
CA LEU A 113 2.20 7.19 12.98
C LEU A 113 3.41 6.63 13.70
N THR A 114 3.45 5.31 13.80
CA THR A 114 4.61 4.56 14.29
C THR A 114 5.24 3.78 13.16
N GLY A 115 6.57 3.81 13.09
CA GLY A 115 7.34 3.00 12.14
C GLY A 115 8.52 2.33 12.83
N ILE A 116 9.10 1.36 12.14
CA ILE A 116 10.31 0.65 12.57
C ILE A 116 11.49 1.20 11.78
N VAL A 117 12.54 1.67 12.46
CA VAL A 117 13.72 2.23 11.81
C VAL A 117 14.40 1.15 10.95
N ASN A 118 14.49 1.38 9.64
CA ASN A 118 15.15 0.48 8.70
C ASN A 118 16.48 1.05 8.16
N ARG A 119 16.70 2.37 8.30
CA ARG A 119 17.91 3.05 7.84
C ARG A 119 18.26 4.19 8.77
N LYS A 120 19.56 4.38 9.02
CA LYS A 120 20.10 5.49 9.79
C LYS A 120 21.32 6.11 9.11
N THR A 121 21.35 7.43 9.10
CA THR A 121 22.50 8.26 8.71
C THR A 121 22.65 9.42 9.71
N SER A 122 23.64 10.30 9.52
CA SER A 122 23.88 11.45 10.43
C SER A 122 22.80 12.53 10.37
N ASP A 123 22.08 12.62 9.26
CA ASP A 123 21.13 13.68 8.93
C ASP A 123 19.75 13.14 8.52
N HIS A 124 19.57 11.83 8.47
CA HIS A 124 18.31 11.21 8.04
C HIS A 124 18.07 9.83 8.67
N ILE A 125 16.84 9.60 9.12
CA ILE A 125 16.32 8.29 9.51
C ILE A 125 15.30 7.83 8.47
N GLY A 126 15.40 6.57 8.02
CA GLY A 126 14.33 5.90 7.29
C GLY A 126 13.62 4.93 8.22
N CYS A 127 12.30 4.90 8.16
CA CYS A 127 11.51 3.89 8.86
C CYS A 127 10.41 3.30 7.96
N LEU A 128 9.91 2.13 8.37
CA LEU A 128 8.80 1.45 7.71
C LEU A 128 7.56 1.50 8.58
N VAL A 129 6.47 2.05 8.05
CA VAL A 129 5.13 1.90 8.62
C VAL A 129 4.54 0.58 8.13
N HIS A 130 4.04 -0.24 9.05
CA HIS A 130 3.48 -1.58 8.79
C HIS A 130 4.43 -2.57 8.09
N GLY A 131 5.73 -2.23 8.00
CA GLY A 131 6.70 -2.99 7.20
C GLY A 131 6.60 -2.76 5.69
N LEU A 132 5.76 -1.81 5.24
CA LEU A 132 5.44 -1.60 3.82
C LEU A 132 5.84 -0.21 3.31
N PHE A 133 5.52 0.84 4.08
CA PHE A 133 5.64 2.22 3.60
C PHE A 133 6.90 2.88 4.13
N ASN A 134 7.78 3.30 3.23
CA ASN A 134 8.99 4.03 3.59
C ASN A 134 8.64 5.47 3.96
N ILE A 135 9.07 5.87 5.14
CA ILE A 135 8.94 7.25 5.63
C ILE A 135 10.33 7.83 5.83
N ALA A 136 10.53 9.02 5.28
CA ALA A 136 11.72 9.83 5.46
C ALA A 136 11.59 10.68 6.72
N LEU A 137 12.55 10.60 7.61
CA LEU A 137 12.61 11.39 8.85
C LEU A 137 13.93 12.17 8.85
N PRO A 138 14.01 13.28 8.09
CA PRO A 138 15.21 14.10 8.01
C PRO A 138 15.46 14.84 9.32
N LYS A 139 16.73 15.15 9.57
CA LYS A 139 17.15 16.04 10.62
C LYS A 139 16.72 17.47 10.29
N PRO A 140 15.99 18.17 11.18
CA PRO A 140 15.61 19.55 10.94
C PRO A 140 16.85 20.46 10.87
N SER A 141 16.91 21.32 9.86
CA SER A 141 18.06 22.21 9.60
C SER A 141 18.33 23.20 10.73
N ASN A 142 17.31 23.50 11.54
CA ASN A 142 17.36 24.46 12.64
C ASN A 142 17.59 23.81 14.02
N GLU A 143 17.68 22.48 14.10
CA GLU A 143 17.93 21.77 15.36
C GLU A 143 19.43 21.49 15.54
N ASN A 144 19.92 21.76 16.74
CA ASN A 144 21.28 21.37 17.12
C ASN A 144 21.45 19.85 16.99
N SER A 145 22.58 19.39 16.43
CA SER A 145 22.86 17.96 16.21
C SER A 145 22.71 17.12 17.47
N GLU A 146 22.99 17.70 18.62
CA GLU A 146 22.93 17.02 19.92
C GLU A 146 21.51 16.80 20.44
N GLN A 147 20.52 17.58 19.97
CA GLN A 147 19.14 17.53 20.47
C GLN A 147 18.19 16.76 19.55
N TRP A 148 18.61 16.44 18.33
CA TRP A 148 17.77 15.72 17.39
C TRP A 148 17.56 14.25 17.86
N PRO A 149 16.32 13.80 18.12
CA PRO A 149 16.06 12.46 18.65
C PRO A 149 16.62 11.34 17.76
N GLY A 150 16.65 11.56 16.44
CA GLY A 150 17.17 10.59 15.46
C GLY A 150 18.65 10.23 15.68
N LYS A 151 19.42 11.05 16.40
CA LYS A 151 20.82 10.71 16.76
C LYS A 151 20.89 9.43 17.60
N LEU A 152 19.94 9.21 18.50
CA LEU A 152 19.91 8.07 19.43
C LEU A 152 19.25 6.82 18.83
N ALA A 153 18.48 6.98 17.75
CA ALA A 153 17.78 5.87 17.10
C ALA A 153 18.75 4.77 16.65
N LYS A 154 18.33 3.52 16.73
CA LYS A 154 19.03 2.35 16.21
C LYS A 154 18.14 1.66 15.18
N LEU A 155 18.76 0.82 14.36
CA LEU A 155 18.00 -0.05 13.46
C LEU A 155 17.06 -0.92 14.30
N HIS A 156 15.83 -1.06 13.81
CA HIS A 156 14.73 -1.81 14.44
C HIS A 156 14.08 -1.14 15.66
N ASP A 157 14.49 0.07 16.05
CA ASP A 157 13.76 0.83 17.07
C ASP A 157 12.38 1.22 16.54
N ASN A 158 11.40 1.31 17.44
CA ASN A 158 10.12 1.91 17.11
C ASN A 158 10.25 3.43 17.23
N VAL A 159 9.75 4.14 16.23
CA VAL A 159 9.77 5.60 16.20
C VAL A 159 8.35 6.12 15.98
N ARG A 160 7.93 7.01 16.86
CA ARG A 160 6.69 7.77 16.69
C ARG A 160 7.03 9.10 16.03
N PHE A 161 6.31 9.44 14.97
CA PHE A 161 6.57 10.65 14.20
C PHE A 161 5.26 11.28 13.73
N ARG A 162 5.31 12.57 13.42
CA ARG A 162 4.21 13.30 12.78
C ARG A 162 4.50 13.50 11.31
N ILE A 163 3.53 13.20 10.43
CA ILE A 163 3.66 13.45 9.00
C ILE A 163 3.75 14.96 8.76
N GLY A 164 4.80 15.39 8.07
CA GLY A 164 5.01 16.79 7.68
C GLY A 164 4.71 17.04 6.20
N LYS A 165 5.01 16.09 5.32
CA LYS A 165 4.80 16.22 3.88
C LYS A 165 4.42 14.89 3.26
N VAL A 166 3.52 14.93 2.29
CA VAL A 166 3.09 13.79 1.47
C VAL A 166 3.14 14.22 0.01
N ASP A 167 3.87 13.50 -0.81
CA ASP A 167 3.95 13.70 -2.26
C ASP A 167 3.59 12.39 -2.98
N LEU A 168 2.44 12.40 -3.65
CA LEU A 168 1.86 11.25 -4.35
C LEU A 168 2.07 11.32 -5.86
N ASN A 169 2.80 12.32 -6.37
CA ASN A 169 2.95 12.54 -7.82
C ASN A 169 4.00 11.63 -8.47
N SER A 170 4.83 10.98 -7.65
CA SER A 170 5.86 10.06 -8.10
C SER A 170 5.36 8.62 -8.08
N VAL A 171 6.05 7.74 -8.83
CA VAL A 171 5.70 6.32 -8.93
C VAL A 171 5.65 5.64 -7.55
N VAL A 172 6.55 6.01 -6.65
CA VAL A 172 6.55 5.58 -5.24
C VAL A 172 6.31 6.81 -4.39
N PRO A 173 5.21 6.89 -3.63
CA PRO A 173 4.91 8.02 -2.76
C PRO A 173 6.08 8.41 -1.87
N TYR A 174 6.40 9.71 -1.82
CA TYR A 174 7.37 10.25 -0.88
C TYR A 174 6.64 10.83 0.32
N ILE A 175 6.91 10.27 1.50
CA ILE A 175 6.29 10.70 2.75
C ILE A 175 7.41 11.08 3.71
N GLU A 176 7.27 12.28 4.28
CA GLU A 176 8.22 12.84 5.21
C GLU A 176 7.54 13.14 6.54
N GLY A 177 8.23 12.83 7.63
CA GLY A 177 7.76 13.10 8.98
C GLY A 177 8.81 13.73 9.88
N ARG A 178 8.36 14.19 11.04
CA ARG A 178 9.19 14.70 12.13
C ARG A 178 9.09 13.77 13.31
N ILE A 179 10.25 13.35 13.84
CA ILE A 179 10.31 12.48 15.02
C ILE A 179 9.69 13.21 16.21
N ILE A 180 8.77 12.53 16.89
CA ILE A 180 8.23 12.96 18.19
C ILE A 180 9.05 12.30 19.30
N GLU A 181 9.19 10.98 19.25
CA GLU A 181 9.95 10.20 20.23
C GLU A 181 10.39 8.84 19.67
N LEU A 182 11.35 8.23 20.38
CA LEU A 182 11.77 6.85 20.19
C LEU A 182 11.17 6.00 21.31
N MET A 183 10.71 4.78 20.99
CA MET A 183 10.06 3.85 21.91
C MET A 183 10.89 2.60 22.16
#